data_AF-A0ABD2HMW8-F1
#
_entry.id   AF-A0ABD2HMW8-F1
#
_cell.length_a   1.000
_cell.length_b   1.000
_cell.length_c   1.000
_cell.angle_alpha   90.00
_cell.angle_beta   90.00
_cell.angle_gamma   90.00
#
_symmetry.space_group_name_H-M   'P 1'
#
loop_
_entity.id
_entity.type
_entity.pdbx_description
1 polymer ?
#
loop_
_entity_poly.entity_id
_entity_poly.type
_entity_poly.pdbx_seq_one_letter_code
_entity_poly.pdbx_strand_id
1 'polypeptide(L)'
;MDPHSHIELFEKSMSLYTGDDPLDSWSSFMVYLEFQEASSELPQALDLLVKEFLNVEKYANDVRYVNYCIRCASFYPDPVAVYNHVYSKGVGRRTAALYVSWAKQFEQSGKIEQAEDVFQKALENQAHPGETVLNEHRQFQIRNHIQAPVSAPSRTPLQNSNLTNQMSSQREPAAQHKSSGVQMVSQYNTEDLKCEGSELCFEEVRARKYFEKIRAKNKPRRSERGVR
;
A
#
# COMPACT_ATOMS: atom_id res chain seq x y z
N MET A 1 18.91 -31.97 28.73
CA MET A 1 19.85 -31.17 27.93
C MET A 1 19.58 -31.53 26.50
N ASP A 2 18.76 -30.73 25.81
CA ASP A 2 18.66 -30.86 24.36
C ASP A 2 19.88 -30.11 23.80
N PRO A 3 20.90 -30.80 23.25
CA PRO A 3 22.21 -30.19 23.03
C PRO A 3 22.31 -29.44 21.69
N HIS A 4 21.22 -29.36 20.92
CA HIS A 4 21.21 -28.76 19.60
C HIS A 4 20.21 -27.61 19.53
N SER A 5 20.66 -26.46 19.07
CA SER A 5 19.76 -25.36 18.72
C SER A 5 18.83 -25.78 17.58
N HIS A 6 17.68 -25.11 17.45
CA HIS A 6 16.76 -25.41 16.35
C HIS A 6 17.43 -25.14 14.99
N ILE A 7 18.34 -24.16 14.94
CA ILE A 7 19.18 -23.85 13.78
C ILE A 7 20.07 -25.05 13.40
N GLU A 8 20.78 -25.67 14.34
CA GLU A 8 21.64 -26.83 14.04
C GLU A 8 20.86 -28.02 13.48
N LEU A 9 19.69 -28.30 14.05
CA LEU A 9 18.81 -29.37 13.56
C LEU A 9 18.30 -29.05 12.15
N PHE A 10 17.98 -27.79 11.88
CA PHE A 10 17.55 -27.34 10.58
C PHE A 10 18.67 -27.39 9.53
N GLU A 11 19.89 -26.95 9.84
CA GLU A 11 21.05 -27.05 8.93
C GLU A 11 21.33 -28.50 8.53
N LYS A 12 21.22 -29.43 9.50
CA LYS A 12 21.35 -30.86 9.21
C LYS A 12 20.25 -31.36 8.26
N SER A 13 19.01 -30.90 8.44
CA SER A 13 17.91 -31.19 7.51
C SER A 13 18.19 -30.63 6.11
N MET A 14 18.69 -29.39 6.04
CA MET A 14 19.05 -28.74 4.77
C MET A 14 20.17 -29.44 4.03
N SER A 15 21.12 -30.08 4.73
CA SER A 15 22.18 -30.87 4.08
C SER A 15 21.66 -32.08 3.29
N LEU A 16 20.46 -32.57 3.62
CA LEU A 16 19.79 -33.69 2.96
C LEU A 16 18.71 -33.21 1.98
N TYR A 17 18.50 -31.90 1.85
CA TYR A 17 17.45 -31.33 1.03
C TYR A 17 17.79 -31.43 -0.46
N THR A 18 16.88 -31.98 -1.25
CA THR A 18 17.03 -32.16 -2.71
C THR A 18 15.94 -31.45 -3.51
N GLY A 19 15.19 -30.53 -2.89
CA GLY A 19 14.14 -29.78 -3.57
C GLY A 19 14.66 -28.55 -4.32
N ASP A 20 13.81 -27.99 -5.18
CA ASP A 20 14.18 -26.87 -6.05
C ASP A 20 13.98 -25.48 -5.42
N ASP A 21 13.31 -25.40 -4.26
CA ASP A 21 13.03 -24.16 -3.54
C ASP A 21 13.52 -24.18 -2.08
N PRO A 22 14.85 -24.07 -1.85
CA PRO A 22 15.39 -24.01 -0.49
C PRO A 22 14.83 -22.84 0.33
N LEU A 23 14.42 -21.73 -0.29
CA LEU A 23 13.80 -20.60 0.40
C LEU A 23 12.48 -20.98 1.08
N ASP A 24 11.72 -21.92 0.51
CA ASP A 24 10.48 -22.42 1.11
C ASP A 24 10.74 -23.23 2.39
N SER A 25 11.80 -24.02 2.40
CA SER A 25 12.23 -24.77 3.60
C SER A 25 12.66 -23.81 4.71
N TRP A 26 13.42 -22.77 4.36
CA TRP A 26 13.73 -21.67 5.26
C TRP A 26 12.48 -20.94 5.75
N SER A 27 11.50 -20.71 4.87
CA SER A 27 10.25 -20.04 5.24
C SER A 27 9.46 -20.85 6.27
N SER A 28 9.38 -22.17 6.07
CA SER A 28 8.77 -23.11 7.02
C SER A 28 9.51 -23.12 8.36
N PHE A 29 10.84 -23.07 8.34
CA PHE A 29 11.65 -22.98 9.55
C PHE A 29 11.43 -21.66 10.32
N MET A 30 11.30 -20.53 9.62
CA MET A 30 11.00 -19.24 10.24
C MET A 30 9.65 -19.24 10.96
N VAL A 31 8.62 -19.83 10.34
CA VAL A 31 7.29 -20.00 10.98
C VAL A 31 7.38 -20.93 12.19
N TYR A 32 8.18 -22.00 12.11
CA TYR A 32 8.39 -22.90 13.22
C TYR A 32 9.09 -22.21 14.41
N LEU A 33 10.13 -21.40 14.18
CA LEU A 33 10.81 -20.65 15.23
C LEU A 33 9.88 -19.65 15.93
N GLU A 34 9.00 -18.98 15.18
CA GLU A 34 7.97 -18.12 15.75
C GLU A 34 7.00 -18.89 16.64
N PHE A 35 6.58 -20.08 16.18
CA PHE A 35 5.67 -20.94 16.93
C PHE A 35 6.28 -21.47 18.23
N GLN A 36 7.59 -21.78 18.23
CA GLN A 36 8.31 -22.20 19.43
C GLN A 36 8.60 -21.04 20.41
N GLU A 37 8.16 -19.81 20.10
CA GLU A 37 8.53 -18.59 20.83
C GLU A 37 10.06 -18.43 20.99
N ALA A 38 10.83 -19.03 20.06
CA ALA A 38 12.29 -19.07 20.06
C ALA A 38 12.87 -17.73 19.54
N SER A 39 12.41 -16.64 20.16
CA SER A 39 12.73 -15.26 19.80
C SER A 39 14.24 -14.95 19.87
N SER A 40 15.00 -15.68 20.69
CA SER A 40 16.45 -15.53 20.81
C SER A 40 17.23 -16.09 19.62
N GLU A 41 16.71 -17.13 18.94
CA GLU A 41 17.38 -17.74 17.78
C GLU A 41 16.99 -17.05 16.47
N LEU A 42 15.85 -16.34 16.44
CA LEU A 42 15.33 -15.70 15.23
C LEU A 42 16.30 -14.71 14.55
N PRO A 43 17.01 -13.81 15.27
CA PRO A 43 17.98 -12.91 14.62
C PRO A 43 19.12 -13.69 13.93
N GLN A 44 19.64 -14.73 14.60
CA GLN A 44 20.70 -15.57 14.05
C GLN A 44 20.22 -16.35 12.82
N ALA A 45 19.01 -16.90 12.88
CA ALA A 45 18.42 -17.61 11.75
C ALA A 45 18.19 -16.68 10.54
N LEU A 46 17.74 -15.44 10.77
CA LEU A 46 17.57 -14.45 9.70
C LEU A 46 18.91 -14.04 9.08
N ASP A 47 19.97 -13.88 9.89
CA ASP A 47 21.31 -13.58 9.37
C ASP A 47 21.85 -14.69 8.47
N LEU A 48 21.64 -15.95 8.86
CA LEU A 48 22.03 -17.11 8.04
C LEU A 48 21.23 -17.16 6.74
N LEU A 49 19.91 -16.98 6.81
CA LEU A 49 19.03 -16.93 5.64
C LEU A 49 19.48 -15.82 4.67
N VAL A 50 19.70 -14.60 5.16
CA VAL A 50 20.13 -13.48 4.31
C VAL A 50 21.49 -13.79 3.68
N LYS A 51 22.45 -14.35 4.42
CA LYS A 51 23.77 -14.72 3.88
C LYS A 51 23.68 -15.77 2.79
N GLU A 52 22.85 -16.79 2.99
CA GLU A 52 22.68 -17.92 2.05
C GLU A 52 22.16 -17.45 0.68
N PHE A 53 21.15 -16.57 0.68
CA PHE A 53 20.47 -16.14 -0.54
C PHE A 53 20.96 -14.82 -1.13
N LEU A 54 21.91 -14.13 -0.49
CA LEU A 54 22.34 -12.78 -0.87
C LEU A 54 22.80 -12.66 -2.32
N ASN A 55 23.47 -13.70 -2.84
CA ASN A 55 24.03 -13.72 -4.19
C ASN A 55 23.25 -14.67 -5.13
N VAL A 56 22.07 -15.13 -4.71
CA VAL A 56 21.25 -16.05 -5.52
C VAL A 56 20.21 -15.23 -6.29
N GLU A 57 20.52 -14.92 -7.55
CA GLU A 57 19.73 -14.00 -8.38
C GLU A 57 18.25 -14.42 -8.53
N LYS A 58 17.97 -15.73 -8.55
CA LYS A 58 16.61 -16.30 -8.57
C LYS A 58 15.71 -15.71 -7.48
N TYR A 59 16.25 -15.43 -6.29
CA TYR A 59 15.50 -14.92 -5.14
C TYR A 59 15.64 -13.42 -4.92
N ALA A 60 16.50 -12.73 -5.70
CA ALA A 60 16.81 -11.33 -5.47
C ALA A 60 15.57 -10.43 -5.41
N ASN A 61 14.52 -10.71 -6.20
CA ASN A 61 13.25 -9.97 -6.16
C ASN A 61 12.06 -10.85 -5.71
N ASP A 62 12.30 -12.02 -5.11
CA ASP A 62 11.26 -12.83 -4.48
C ASP A 62 10.76 -12.09 -3.23
N VAL A 63 9.44 -11.85 -3.17
CA VAL A 63 8.80 -11.09 -2.09
C VAL A 63 9.04 -11.73 -0.72
N ARG A 64 9.09 -13.07 -0.63
CA ARG A 64 9.38 -13.78 0.62
C ARG A 64 10.76 -13.40 1.14
N TYR A 65 11.77 -13.52 0.26
CA TYR A 65 13.15 -13.22 0.60
C TYR A 65 13.36 -11.75 0.97
N VAL A 66 12.79 -10.84 0.20
CA VAL A 66 12.88 -9.40 0.48
C VAL A 66 12.25 -9.06 1.84
N ASN A 67 11.12 -9.70 2.20
CA ASN A 67 10.52 -9.52 3.51
C ASN A 67 11.40 -10.06 4.65
N TYR A 68 12.11 -11.17 4.45
CA TYR A 68 13.10 -11.63 5.43
C TYR A 68 14.27 -10.64 5.57
N CYS A 69 14.73 -10.03 4.48
CA CYS A 69 15.75 -8.96 4.55
C CYS A 69 15.25 -7.73 5.32
N ILE A 70 14.01 -7.29 5.07
CA ILE A 70 13.37 -6.18 5.79
C ILE A 70 13.26 -6.51 7.27
N ARG A 71 12.86 -7.73 7.61
CA ARG A 71 12.74 -8.19 8.99
C ARG A 71 14.09 -8.30 9.68
N CYS A 72 15.09 -8.84 8.99
CA CYS A 72 16.48 -8.90 9.46
C CYS A 72 16.95 -7.50 9.88
N ALA A 73 16.71 -6.47 9.06
CA ALA A 73 17.09 -5.09 9.36
C ALA A 73 16.51 -4.55 10.69
N SER A 74 15.34 -5.02 11.13
CA SER A 74 14.72 -4.60 12.41
C SER A 74 15.50 -5.04 13.66
N PHE A 75 16.39 -6.02 13.54
CA PHE A 75 17.24 -6.51 14.63
C PHE A 75 18.59 -5.79 14.72
N TYR A 76 18.89 -4.90 13.77
CA TYR A 76 20.16 -4.17 13.74
C TYR A 76 20.01 -2.77 14.34
N PRO A 77 21.04 -2.26 15.04
CA PRO A 77 21.05 -0.88 15.53
C PRO A 77 20.98 0.17 14.41
N ASP A 78 21.51 -0.15 13.23
CA ASP A 78 21.42 0.66 12.01
C ASP A 78 20.73 -0.13 10.89
N PRO A 79 19.39 -0.09 10.81
CA PRO A 79 18.63 -0.76 9.74
C PRO A 79 18.98 -0.23 8.35
N VAL A 80 19.39 1.05 8.24
CA VAL A 80 19.73 1.68 6.95
C VAL A 80 20.98 1.05 6.35
N ALA A 81 21.97 0.67 7.17
CA ALA A 81 23.14 -0.06 6.70
C ALA A 81 22.75 -1.42 6.09
N VAL A 82 21.80 -2.13 6.70
CA VAL A 82 21.29 -3.42 6.19
C VAL A 82 20.58 -3.23 4.85
N TYR A 83 19.69 -2.23 4.74
CA TYR A 83 19.01 -1.94 3.46
C TYR A 83 19.98 -1.59 2.34
N ASN A 84 20.98 -0.75 2.61
CA ASN A 84 22.02 -0.44 1.63
C ASN A 84 22.81 -1.69 1.21
N HIS A 85 23.15 -2.55 2.17
CA HIS A 85 23.91 -3.77 1.90
C HIS A 85 23.13 -4.70 0.96
N VAL A 86 21.89 -5.06 1.30
CA VAL A 86 21.09 -5.97 0.47
C VAL A 86 20.77 -5.36 -0.89
N TYR A 87 20.48 -4.06 -0.94
CA TYR A 87 20.24 -3.34 -2.20
C TYR A 87 21.48 -3.33 -3.11
N SER A 88 22.68 -3.15 -2.54
CA SER A 88 23.95 -3.18 -3.29
C SER A 88 24.19 -4.54 -3.98
N LYS A 89 23.64 -5.62 -3.40
CA LYS A 89 23.68 -6.99 -3.93
C LYS A 89 22.57 -7.30 -4.93
N GLY A 90 21.70 -6.33 -5.21
CA GLY A 90 20.61 -6.46 -6.16
C GLY A 90 19.30 -6.98 -5.57
N VAL A 91 19.24 -7.14 -4.25
CA VAL A 91 18.03 -7.60 -3.57
C VAL A 91 16.97 -6.50 -3.55
N GLY A 92 15.74 -6.87 -3.87
CA GLY A 92 14.53 -6.06 -3.81
C GLY A 92 14.51 -4.83 -4.72
N ARG A 93 15.34 -4.80 -5.78
CA ARG A 93 15.37 -3.67 -6.74
C ARG A 93 14.00 -3.38 -7.34
N ARG A 94 13.14 -4.39 -7.51
CA ARG A 94 11.78 -4.22 -8.04
C ARG A 94 10.68 -4.43 -7.00
N THR A 95 11.02 -4.45 -5.71
CA THR A 95 10.06 -4.80 -4.65
C THR A 95 9.70 -3.57 -3.83
N ALA A 96 8.45 -3.10 -3.93
CA ALA A 96 7.99 -1.88 -3.25
C ALA A 96 8.20 -1.94 -1.73
N ALA A 97 8.00 -3.12 -1.13
CA ALA A 97 8.16 -3.32 0.31
C ALA A 97 9.55 -2.91 0.82
N LEU A 98 10.61 -3.18 0.05
CA LEU A 98 11.97 -2.80 0.42
C LEU A 98 12.11 -1.27 0.52
N TYR A 99 11.72 -0.56 -0.54
CA TYR A 99 11.84 0.90 -0.60
C TYR A 99 10.97 1.59 0.45
N VAL A 100 9.72 1.13 0.62
CA VAL A 100 8.81 1.71 1.62
C VAL A 100 9.38 1.54 3.03
N SER A 101 9.90 0.35 3.36
CA SER A 101 10.47 0.09 4.68
C SER A 101 11.75 0.91 4.91
N TRP A 102 12.59 1.02 3.87
CA TRP A 102 13.81 1.80 3.91
C TRP A 102 13.55 3.31 4.05
N ALA A 103 12.61 3.86 3.28
CA ALA A 103 12.21 5.26 3.39
C ALA A 103 11.63 5.59 4.78
N LYS A 104 10.82 4.68 5.34
CA LYS A 104 10.27 4.83 6.71
C LYS A 104 11.38 4.92 7.76
N GLN A 105 12.50 4.21 7.62
CA GLN A 105 13.63 4.35 8.55
C GLN A 105 14.29 5.73 8.48
N PHE A 106 14.45 6.26 7.27
CA PHE A 106 14.97 7.62 7.10
C PHE A 106 14.01 8.67 7.66
N GLU A 107 12.70 8.51 7.43
CA GLU A 107 11.65 9.36 8.01
C GLU A 107 11.71 9.37 9.54
N GLN A 108 11.78 8.20 10.17
CA GLN A 108 11.90 8.06 11.64
C GLN A 108 13.19 8.68 12.19
N SER A 109 14.25 8.69 11.38
CA SER A 109 15.53 9.31 11.72
C SER A 109 15.58 10.82 11.40
N GLY A 110 14.48 11.41 10.93
CA GLY A 110 14.41 12.82 10.53
C GLY A 110 15.16 13.18 9.24
N LYS A 111 15.64 12.17 8.50
CA LYS A 111 16.44 12.35 7.27
C LYS A 111 15.52 12.40 6.05
N ILE A 112 14.70 13.45 5.98
CA ILE A 112 13.61 13.59 5.01
C ILE A 112 14.09 13.53 3.56
N GLU A 113 15.20 14.20 3.23
CA GLU A 113 15.76 14.19 1.87
C GLU A 113 16.14 12.78 1.43
N GLN A 114 16.76 11.98 2.32
CA GLN A 114 17.13 10.60 2.01
C GLN A 114 15.92 9.69 1.84
N ALA A 115 14.84 9.93 2.59
CA ALA A 115 13.59 9.21 2.39
C ALA A 115 12.96 9.52 1.02
N GLU A 116 12.99 10.79 0.58
CA GLU A 116 12.53 11.21 -0.76
C GLU A 116 13.35 10.53 -1.86
N ASP A 117 14.68 10.51 -1.74
CA ASP A 117 15.57 9.83 -2.69
C ASP A 117 15.25 8.33 -2.83
N VAL A 118 14.87 7.68 -1.72
CA VAL A 118 14.48 6.25 -1.73
C VAL A 118 13.15 6.05 -2.46
N PHE A 119 12.16 6.93 -2.28
CA PHE A 119 10.91 6.86 -3.03
C PHE A 119 11.13 7.12 -4.52
N GLN A 120 11.93 8.13 -4.88
CA GLN A 120 12.26 8.41 -6.27
C GLN A 120 12.98 7.21 -6.92
N LYS A 121 13.92 6.60 -6.22
CA LYS A 121 14.61 5.38 -6.66
C LYS A 121 13.64 4.21 -6.85
N ALA A 122 12.60 4.08 -6.02
CA ALA A 122 11.57 3.05 -6.18
C ALA A 122 10.77 3.22 -7.48
N LEU A 123 10.45 4.48 -7.83
CA LEU A 123 9.74 4.81 -9.07
C LEU A 123 10.61 4.53 -10.30
N GLU A 124 11.88 4.93 -10.26
CA GLU A 124 12.86 4.67 -11.33
C GLU A 124 13.06 3.18 -11.60
N ASN A 125 13.13 2.38 -10.52
CA ASN A 125 13.27 0.93 -10.63
C ASN A 125 11.93 0.21 -10.89
N GLN A 126 10.83 0.96 -11.05
CA GLN A 126 9.49 0.41 -11.31
C GLN A 126 9.10 -0.65 -10.27
N ALA A 127 9.28 -0.32 -8.99
CA ALA A 127 9.03 -1.25 -7.91
C ALA A 127 7.54 -1.64 -7.81
N HIS A 128 7.28 -2.92 -7.53
CA HIS A 128 5.94 -3.49 -7.49
C HIS A 128 5.51 -3.89 -6.07
N PRO A 129 4.23 -3.68 -5.70
CA PRO A 129 3.20 -2.96 -6.47
C PRO A 129 3.47 -1.45 -6.53
N GLY A 130 3.40 -0.85 -7.73
CA GLY A 130 3.71 0.58 -7.92
C GLY A 130 2.72 1.51 -7.21
N GLU A 131 1.46 1.09 -7.09
CA GLU A 131 0.44 1.81 -6.33
C GLU A 131 0.83 1.96 -4.86
N THR A 132 1.46 0.94 -4.27
CA THR A 132 1.95 0.99 -2.89
C THR A 132 3.02 2.07 -2.74
N VAL A 133 3.96 2.16 -3.68
CA VAL A 133 5.01 3.19 -3.67
C VAL A 133 4.39 4.58 -3.76
N LEU A 134 3.50 4.81 -4.74
CA LEU A 134 2.85 6.10 -4.95
C LEU A 134 2.00 6.53 -3.75
N ASN A 135 1.24 5.60 -3.16
CA ASN A 135 0.42 5.89 -1.99
C ASN A 135 1.30 6.25 -0.79
N GLU A 136 2.31 5.43 -0.47
CA GLU A 136 3.20 5.68 0.67
C GLU A 136 4.02 6.97 0.49
N HIS A 137 4.48 7.25 -0.73
CA HIS A 137 5.18 8.49 -1.05
C HIS A 137 4.31 9.73 -0.84
N ARG A 138 3.05 9.69 -1.30
CA ARG A 138 2.08 10.77 -1.03
C ARG A 138 1.86 10.96 0.47
N GLN A 139 1.69 9.87 1.22
CA GLN A 139 1.46 9.95 2.67
C GLN A 139 2.68 10.53 3.39
N PHE A 140 3.89 10.15 2.99
CA PHE A 140 5.15 10.73 3.46
C PHE A 140 5.20 12.26 3.22
N GLN A 141 4.87 12.71 2.01
CA GLN A 141 4.84 14.15 1.68
C GLN A 141 3.85 14.94 2.56
N ILE A 142 2.66 14.38 2.81
CA ILE A 142 1.66 15.01 3.70
C ILE A 142 2.21 15.12 5.13
N ARG A 143 2.80 14.06 5.68
CA ARG A 143 3.36 14.06 7.04
C ARG A 143 4.45 15.12 7.19
N ASN A 144 5.35 15.24 6.22
CA ASN A 144 6.44 16.21 6.27
C ASN A 144 5.98 17.65 6.06
N HIS A 145 4.97 17.89 5.21
CA HIS A 145 4.41 19.23 5.02
C HIS A 145 3.69 19.73 6.27
N ILE A 146 3.07 18.84 7.06
CA ILE A 146 2.41 19.22 8.33
C ILE A 146 3.44 19.53 9.43
N GLN A 147 4.64 18.94 9.36
CA GLN A 147 5.71 19.16 10.34
C GLN A 147 6.58 20.41 10.07
N ALA A 148 6.46 21.05 8.91
CA ALA A 148 7.13 22.32 8.66
C ALA A 148 6.47 23.44 9.50
N PRO A 149 7.21 24.18 10.35
CA PRO A 149 6.65 25.31 11.08
C PRO A 149 6.12 26.34 10.09
N VAL A 150 4.85 26.73 10.27
CA VAL A 150 4.14 27.67 9.41
C VAL A 150 4.74 29.06 9.60
N SER A 151 5.80 29.38 8.86
CA SER A 151 6.07 30.75 8.45
C SER A 151 5.18 31.07 7.24
N ALA A 152 3.92 31.45 7.51
CA ALA A 152 3.08 32.19 6.57
C ALA A 152 3.52 33.68 6.59
N PRO A 153 3.31 34.49 5.53
CA PRO A 153 2.33 34.40 4.44
C PRO A 153 3.02 34.24 3.06
N SER A 154 2.41 33.81 1.95
CA SER A 154 1.10 34.09 1.38
C SER A 154 0.85 33.06 0.28
N ARG A 155 -0.32 32.41 0.26
CA ARG A 155 -0.81 31.72 -0.94
C ARG A 155 -1.89 32.58 -1.57
N THR A 156 -1.52 33.30 -2.62
CA THR A 156 -2.48 33.84 -3.61
C THR A 156 -3.26 32.68 -4.21
N PRO A 157 -4.61 32.66 -4.15
CA PRO A 157 -5.37 31.72 -4.93
C PRO A 157 -5.20 32.10 -6.40
N LEU A 158 -4.76 31.15 -7.24
CA LEU A 158 -4.80 31.27 -8.69
C LEU A 158 -6.29 31.37 -9.11
N GLN A 159 -6.82 32.59 -9.12
CA GLN A 159 -7.83 32.99 -10.08
C GLN A 159 -7.14 33.07 -11.43
N ASN A 160 -7.63 32.29 -12.40
CA ASN A 160 -7.96 32.74 -13.76
C ASN A 160 -8.04 31.55 -14.74
N SER A 161 -9.26 31.16 -15.08
CA SER A 161 -9.65 30.92 -16.47
C SER A 161 -11.17 30.93 -16.59
N ASN A 162 -11.75 32.14 -16.50
CA ASN A 162 -13.03 32.43 -17.13
C ASN A 162 -12.80 32.44 -18.65
N LEU A 163 -12.91 31.29 -19.31
CA LEU A 163 -13.25 31.28 -20.73
C LEU A 163 -14.77 31.44 -20.81
N THR A 164 -15.18 32.70 -20.86
CA THR A 164 -16.56 33.09 -21.17
C THR A 164 -16.85 32.61 -22.60
N ASN A 165 -17.76 31.65 -22.76
CA ASN A 165 -18.26 31.30 -24.08
C ASN A 165 -19.30 32.37 -24.44
N GLN A 166 -18.84 33.41 -25.14
CA GLN A 166 -19.74 34.35 -25.82
C GLN A 166 -20.33 33.64 -27.04
N MET A 167 -21.63 33.37 -27.02
CA MET A 167 -22.41 33.34 -28.25
C MET A 167 -23.66 34.21 -28.07
N SER A 168 -23.66 35.30 -28.82
CA SER A 168 -24.72 36.29 -28.93
C SER A 168 -25.99 35.66 -29.49
N SER A 169 -27.13 36.01 -28.87
CA SER A 169 -28.46 35.86 -29.48
C SER A 169 -28.55 36.67 -30.77
N GLN A 170 -28.68 35.99 -31.90
CA GLN A 170 -29.41 36.53 -33.06
C GLN A 170 -30.54 35.56 -33.40
N ARG A 171 -31.77 36.04 -33.24
CA ARG A 171 -32.99 35.46 -33.83
C ARG A 171 -33.09 35.92 -35.27
N GLU A 172 -33.59 35.04 -36.14
CA GLU A 172 -34.70 35.24 -37.10
C GLU A 172 -34.90 33.95 -37.96
N PRO A 173 -36.06 33.73 -38.61
CA PRO A 173 -36.82 32.49 -38.43
C PRO A 173 -36.94 31.55 -39.66
N ALA A 174 -37.58 30.40 -39.39
CA ALA A 174 -38.29 29.46 -40.28
C ALA A 174 -37.48 28.41 -41.06
N ALA A 175 -37.61 27.14 -40.63
CA ALA A 175 -38.15 26.04 -41.45
C ALA A 175 -38.31 24.77 -40.59
N GLN A 176 -39.44 24.10 -40.77
CA GLN A 176 -39.86 22.90 -40.05
C GLN A 176 -38.97 21.70 -40.38
N HIS A 177 -38.43 21.01 -39.37
CA HIS A 177 -38.07 19.59 -39.51
C HIS A 177 -38.24 18.86 -38.17
N LYS A 178 -39.05 17.80 -38.20
CA LYS A 178 -39.38 16.94 -37.06
C LYS A 178 -38.11 16.23 -36.56
N SER A 179 -37.79 16.38 -35.28
CA SER A 179 -37.04 15.35 -34.54
C SER A 179 -37.40 15.41 -33.06
N SER A 180 -37.66 14.23 -32.50
CA SER A 180 -38.21 14.00 -31.16
C SER A 180 -37.37 14.64 -30.06
N GLY A 181 -38.02 15.33 -29.12
CA GLY A 181 -37.37 15.88 -27.94
C GLY A 181 -36.73 14.76 -27.11
N VAL A 182 -35.41 14.75 -27.05
CA VAL A 182 -34.68 13.96 -26.05
C VAL A 182 -34.66 14.79 -24.79
N GLN A 183 -35.53 14.44 -23.85
CA GLN A 183 -35.48 14.97 -22.49
C GLN A 183 -34.20 14.42 -21.84
N MET A 184 -33.21 15.29 -21.63
CA MET A 184 -31.98 14.92 -20.94
C MET A 184 -32.31 14.75 -19.45
N VAL A 185 -32.54 13.52 -19.03
CA VAL A 185 -32.77 13.17 -17.63
C VAL A 185 -31.43 12.77 -17.02
N SER A 186 -31.02 13.46 -15.94
CA SER A 186 -29.87 13.03 -15.14
C SER A 186 -30.11 11.60 -14.68
N GLN A 187 -29.18 10.69 -15.00
CA GLN A 187 -29.25 9.28 -14.61
C GLN A 187 -29.28 9.08 -13.09
N TYR A 188 -28.89 10.10 -12.32
CA TYR A 188 -28.84 10.08 -10.85
C TYR A 188 -29.69 11.21 -10.28
N ASN A 189 -30.49 10.90 -9.25
CA ASN A 189 -31.25 11.88 -8.49
C ASN A 189 -30.27 12.74 -7.68
N THR A 190 -30.23 14.04 -7.97
CA THR A 190 -29.33 14.99 -7.31
C THR A 190 -29.69 15.26 -5.85
N GLU A 191 -30.92 14.92 -5.46
CA GLU A 191 -31.40 14.97 -4.07
C GLU A 191 -30.67 13.94 -3.18
N ASP A 192 -30.27 12.78 -3.73
CA ASP A 192 -29.57 11.71 -2.98
C ASP A 192 -28.13 12.10 -2.58
N LEU A 193 -27.59 13.15 -3.20
CA LEU A 193 -26.22 13.64 -2.97
C LEU A 193 -26.15 14.63 -1.81
N LYS A 194 -27.29 15.07 -1.24
CA LYS A 194 -27.31 16.09 -0.18
C LYS A 194 -27.60 15.44 1.17
N CYS A 195 -26.70 15.62 2.14
CA CYS A 195 -26.90 15.17 3.51
C CYS A 195 -26.46 16.28 4.47
N GLU A 196 -27.42 16.84 5.22
CA GLU A 196 -27.26 17.86 6.28
C GLU A 196 -26.02 18.76 6.15
N GLY A 197 -25.98 19.56 5.07
CA GLY A 197 -24.96 20.60 4.87
C GLY A 197 -23.68 20.19 4.13
N SER A 198 -23.58 18.94 3.66
CA SER A 198 -22.47 18.49 2.80
C SER A 198 -22.98 17.73 1.56
N GLU A 199 -22.29 17.89 0.44
CA GLU A 199 -22.52 17.11 -0.78
C GLU A 199 -21.67 15.83 -0.75
N LEU A 200 -22.31 14.68 -0.91
CA LEU A 200 -21.66 13.38 -0.92
C LEU A 200 -21.04 13.11 -2.29
N CYS A 201 -19.90 12.44 -2.33
CA CYS A 201 -19.36 11.94 -3.60
C CYS A 201 -20.17 10.73 -4.09
N PHE A 202 -20.15 10.47 -5.41
CA PHE A 202 -20.92 9.36 -6.02
C PHE A 202 -20.59 7.98 -5.41
N GLU A 203 -19.35 7.77 -4.97
CA GLU A 203 -18.94 6.51 -4.35
C GLU A 203 -19.54 6.32 -2.95
N GLU A 204 -19.76 7.41 -2.22
CA GLU A 204 -20.40 7.38 -0.90
C GLU A 204 -21.90 7.07 -1.01
N VAL A 205 -22.60 7.62 -2.01
CA VAL A 205 -24.00 7.28 -2.29
C VAL A 205 -24.15 5.79 -2.65
N ARG A 206 -23.20 5.25 -3.43
CA ARG A 206 -23.18 3.82 -3.78
C ARG A 206 -22.95 2.95 -2.55
N ALA A 207 -22.02 3.32 -1.68
CA ALA A 207 -21.74 2.62 -0.43
C ALA A 207 -22.97 2.59 0.50
N ARG A 208 -23.67 3.73 0.66
CA ARG A 208 -24.90 3.81 1.47
C ARG A 208 -25.98 2.84 0.98
N LYS A 209 -26.26 2.82 -0.32
CA LYS A 209 -27.24 1.88 -0.92
C LYS A 209 -26.83 0.41 -0.72
N TYR A 210 -25.53 0.11 -0.80
CA TYR A 210 -25.02 -1.24 -0.56
C TYR A 210 -25.23 -1.70 0.89
N PHE A 211 -24.88 -0.87 1.87
CA PHE A 211 -25.04 -1.20 3.28
C PHE A 211 -26.50 -1.27 3.72
N GLU A 212 -27.36 -0.39 3.19
CA GLU A 212 -28.81 -0.44 3.44
C GLU A 212 -29.42 -1.75 2.94
N LYS A 213 -29.01 -2.21 1.75
CA LYS A 213 -29.43 -3.49 1.17
C LYS A 213 -28.99 -4.68 2.04
N ILE A 214 -27.78 -4.65 2.59
CA ILE A 214 -27.31 -5.68 3.53
C ILE A 214 -28.15 -5.67 4.81
N ARG A 215 -28.46 -4.48 5.34
CA ARG A 215 -29.25 -4.32 6.56
C ARG A 215 -30.70 -4.82 6.39
N ALA A 216 -31.30 -4.59 5.23
CA ALA A 216 -32.62 -5.10 4.88
C ALA A 216 -32.63 -6.63 4.74
N LYS A 217 -31.56 -7.22 4.20
CA LYS A 217 -31.43 -8.67 4.01
C LYS A 217 -31.21 -9.43 5.33
N ASN A 218 -30.59 -8.79 6.31
CA ASN A 218 -30.30 -9.35 7.62
C ASN A 218 -31.36 -9.04 8.69
N LYS A 219 -32.52 -8.46 8.32
CA LYS A 219 -33.60 -8.23 9.29
C LYS A 219 -34.28 -9.57 9.63
N PRO A 220 -34.20 -10.06 10.88
CA PRO A 220 -34.79 -11.34 11.25
C PRO A 220 -36.32 -11.28 11.10
N ARG A 221 -36.91 -12.29 10.45
CA ARG A 221 -38.36 -12.46 10.37
C ARG A 221 -38.90 -12.65 11.79
N ARG A 222 -39.43 -11.58 12.37
CA ARG A 222 -40.15 -11.64 13.65
C ARG A 222 -41.40 -12.49 13.43
N SER A 223 -41.45 -13.59 14.16
CA SER A 223 -42.53 -14.56 14.19
C SER A 223 -43.88 -13.92 14.47
N GLU A 224 -44.79 -13.93 13.51
CA GLU A 224 -46.23 -13.90 13.81
C GLU A 224 -46.64 -15.30 14.27
N ARG A 225 -46.53 -15.54 15.59
CA ARG A 225 -47.43 -16.44 16.31
C ARG A 225 -48.35 -15.55 17.14
N GLY A 226 -49.47 -15.11 16.56
CA GLY A 226 -50.70 -14.84 17.33
C GLY A 226 -51.37 -16.20 17.53
N VAL A 227 -51.52 -16.73 18.75
CA VAL A 227 -52.41 -16.31 19.86
C VAL A 227 -53.88 -16.28 19.42
N ARG A 228 -54.55 -17.38 19.82
CA ARG A 228 -55.99 -17.68 19.86
C ARG A 228 -56.68 -18.03 18.55
#